data_AF-A0A452UMZ2-F1
#
_entry.id   AF-A0A452UMZ2-F1
#
_cell.length_a   1.000
_cell.length_b   1.000
_cell.length_c   1.000
_cell.angle_alpha   90.00
_cell.angle_beta   90.00
_cell.angle_gamma   90.00
#
_symmetry.space_group_name_H-M   'P 1'
#
loop_
_entity.id
_entity.type
_entity.pdbx_description
1 polymer ?
#
loop_
_entity_poly.entity_id
_entity_poly.type
_entity_poly.pdbx_seq_one_letter_code
_entity_poly.pdbx_strand_id
1 'polypeptide(L)'
;MFSVKIFCLVLSVVGTVWTIDGKEGEFIAEGGGVRGPRIVERQQSACKETDWPFCADEDWNYKCPSGCRMKGLIDEVNQDFTNRINKLKNSLFEYQKNNKDSNSLTGNIMEIVRGDFANANNNDNTYSQVSEDLRSKIEILRRKVIEQVQQIRLLQKNVRDQLVDMKRLEVDIDIKIRSCQGSCSRALERRTDLKYYEDQQKQLEQVIAKDLLPPKDSSLPVVKLQLTANNFRAVVRPTTEETPHLKARAIKRQGRPEEKWNMKPSKEDIPPKEAMLKFALPEVSTLLLWGRLP
;
A
#
# COMPACT_ATOMS: atom_id res chain seq x y z
N MET A 1 -12.27 20.33 17.49
CA MET A 1 -13.08 19.64 18.53
C MET A 1 -14.28 20.47 19.04
N PHE A 2 -14.88 21.34 18.21
CA PHE A 2 -16.03 22.18 18.62
C PHE A 2 -17.38 21.75 18.01
N SER A 3 -17.40 20.97 16.92
CA SER A 3 -18.67 20.55 16.28
C SER A 3 -19.44 19.45 17.01
N VAL A 4 -18.78 18.56 17.76
CA VAL A 4 -19.45 17.44 18.44
C VAL A 4 -20.28 17.93 19.64
N LYS A 5 -19.83 18.99 20.32
CA LYS A 5 -20.52 19.56 21.50
C LYS A 5 -21.82 20.28 21.14
N ILE A 6 -21.90 20.89 19.95
CA ILE A 6 -23.10 21.59 19.49
C ILE A 6 -24.16 20.57 19.05
N PHE A 7 -23.75 19.48 18.40
CA PHE A 7 -24.67 18.42 17.97
C PHE A 7 -25.32 17.66 19.15
N CYS A 8 -24.57 17.43 20.24
CA CYS A 8 -25.12 16.82 21.46
C CYS A 8 -26.08 17.76 22.24
N LEU A 9 -25.89 19.08 22.17
CA LEU A 9 -26.81 20.03 22.78
C LEU A 9 -28.14 20.13 22.01
N VAL A 10 -28.12 20.04 20.68
CA VAL A 10 -29.35 20.04 19.89
C VAL A 10 -30.15 18.75 20.10
N LEU A 11 -29.49 17.59 20.23
CA LEU A 11 -30.17 16.32 20.48
C LEU A 11 -30.79 16.21 21.89
N SER A 12 -30.23 16.88 22.88
CA SER A 12 -30.78 16.87 24.25
C SER A 12 -31.98 17.79 24.43
N VAL A 13 -32.07 18.89 23.68
CA VAL A 13 -33.22 19.82 23.74
C VAL A 13 -34.44 19.28 22.97
N VAL A 14 -34.24 18.52 21.89
CA VAL A 14 -35.36 17.88 21.16
C VAL A 14 -35.97 16.72 21.95
N GLY A 15 -35.18 16.06 22.83
CA GLY A 15 -35.66 14.98 23.70
C GLY A 15 -36.57 15.42 24.85
N THR A 16 -36.47 16.68 25.30
CA THR A 16 -37.23 17.18 26.46
C THR A 16 -38.59 17.80 26.11
N VAL A 17 -38.93 17.91 24.82
CA VAL A 17 -40.25 18.43 24.37
C VAL A 17 -41.30 17.31 24.24
N TRP A 18 -40.89 16.04 24.31
CA TRP A 18 -41.80 14.89 24.15
C TRP A 18 -42.22 14.21 25.46
N THR A 19 -41.88 14.75 26.63
CA THR A 19 -42.19 14.10 27.93
C THR A 19 -42.69 15.06 29.02
N ILE A 20 -43.45 16.09 28.68
CA ILE A 20 -44.23 16.87 29.64
C ILE A 20 -45.61 17.13 29.05
N ASP A 21 -46.55 16.22 29.33
CA ASP A 21 -47.77 16.54 30.08
C ASP A 21 -48.67 15.31 30.12
N GLY A 22 -48.84 14.78 31.33
CA GLY A 22 -49.94 13.89 31.64
C GLY A 22 -51.24 14.66 31.50
N LYS A 23 -52.05 14.31 30.50
CA LYS A 23 -53.49 14.51 30.55
C LYS A 23 -54.13 13.18 30.92
N GLU A 24 -54.47 13.07 32.20
CA GLU A 24 -55.57 12.24 32.64
C GLU A 24 -56.82 12.63 31.83
N GLY A 25 -57.27 11.79 30.90
CA GLY A 25 -58.54 12.05 30.20
C GLY A 25 -58.77 11.46 28.83
N GLU A 26 -57.77 10.87 28.16
CA GLU A 26 -57.95 10.46 26.74
C GLU A 26 -58.02 8.93 26.52
N PHE A 27 -57.92 8.13 27.57
CA PHE A 27 -58.02 6.66 27.46
C PHE A 27 -59.47 6.11 27.60
N ILE A 28 -60.40 6.91 28.12
CA ILE A 28 -61.82 6.51 28.28
C ILE A 28 -62.68 6.99 27.08
N ALA A 29 -62.26 8.03 26.36
CA ALA A 29 -62.99 8.59 25.23
C ALA A 29 -62.78 7.80 23.91
N GLU A 30 -61.62 7.17 23.71
CA GLU A 30 -61.27 6.42 22.48
C GLU A 30 -61.66 4.92 22.56
N GLY A 31 -62.79 4.60 23.18
CA GLY A 31 -63.38 3.24 23.10
C GLY A 31 -62.70 2.13 23.93
N GLY A 32 -61.81 2.47 24.88
CA GLY A 32 -61.14 1.51 25.78
C GLY A 32 -62.04 0.83 26.83
N GLY A 33 -63.36 0.98 26.74
CA GLY A 33 -64.34 0.42 27.67
C GLY A 33 -64.82 -1.00 27.34
N VAL A 34 -64.49 -1.53 26.16
CA VAL A 34 -64.88 -2.90 25.79
C VAL A 34 -63.71 -3.82 26.06
N ARG A 35 -63.57 -4.22 27.34
CA ARG A 35 -62.92 -5.50 27.65
C ARG A 35 -63.74 -6.56 26.91
N GLY A 36 -63.28 -6.97 25.72
CA GLY A 36 -63.74 -8.20 25.08
C GLY A 36 -63.76 -9.30 26.13
N PRO A 37 -64.67 -10.28 26.04
CA PRO A 37 -64.89 -11.26 27.10
C PRO A 37 -63.52 -11.75 27.53
N ARG A 38 -63.15 -11.46 28.80
CA ARG A 38 -61.99 -12.12 29.39
C ARG A 38 -62.20 -13.57 29.05
N ILE A 39 -61.25 -14.20 28.37
CA ILE A 39 -61.18 -15.65 28.37
C ILE A 39 -61.19 -15.98 29.86
N VAL A 40 -62.36 -16.39 30.33
CA VAL A 40 -62.54 -16.99 31.64
C VAL A 40 -61.44 -18.01 31.69
N GLU A 41 -60.60 -17.88 32.72
CA GLU A 41 -59.53 -18.79 33.07
C GLU A 41 -59.90 -20.17 32.57
N ARG A 42 -59.22 -20.60 31.49
CA ARG A 42 -59.54 -21.78 30.70
C ARG A 42 -59.81 -22.87 31.72
N GLN A 43 -61.08 -23.26 31.83
CA GLN A 43 -61.64 -24.17 32.82
C GLN A 43 -60.52 -25.05 33.35
N GLN A 44 -60.10 -24.85 34.61
CA GLN A 44 -59.06 -25.66 35.24
C GLN A 44 -59.49 -27.09 34.96
N SER A 45 -58.80 -27.72 34.01
CA SER A 45 -59.18 -29.05 33.61
C SER A 45 -59.01 -29.89 34.86
N ALA A 46 -59.90 -30.86 35.08
CA ALA A 46 -59.78 -31.84 36.16
C ALA A 46 -58.44 -32.63 36.14
N CYS A 47 -57.50 -32.28 35.24
CA CYS A 47 -56.15 -32.79 35.09
C CYS A 47 -55.12 -32.06 35.98
N LYS A 48 -55.45 -30.93 36.59
CA LYS A 48 -54.55 -30.20 37.51
C LYS A 48 -54.81 -30.58 38.98
N GLU A 49 -54.89 -31.88 39.25
CA GLU A 49 -54.93 -32.40 40.62
C GLU A 49 -53.50 -32.58 41.14
N THR A 50 -53.17 -31.89 42.23
CA THR A 50 -51.82 -31.83 42.83
C THR A 50 -51.62 -32.80 43.98
N ASP A 51 -52.56 -33.70 44.24
CA ASP A 51 -52.59 -34.57 45.43
C ASP A 51 -51.68 -35.81 45.32
N TRP A 52 -50.66 -35.75 44.46
CA TRP A 52 -49.69 -36.82 44.25
C TRP A 52 -48.43 -36.60 45.10
N PRO A 53 -47.90 -37.63 45.77
CA PRO A 53 -46.64 -37.51 46.50
C PRO A 53 -45.46 -37.26 45.53
N PHE A 54 -44.38 -36.65 46.04
CA PHE A 54 -43.16 -36.47 45.25
C PHE A 54 -42.56 -37.82 44.84
N CYS A 55 -42.15 -37.93 43.58
CA CYS A 55 -41.49 -39.13 43.06
C CYS A 55 -40.10 -39.30 43.68
N ALA A 56 -39.72 -40.56 43.97
CA ALA A 56 -38.34 -40.93 44.27
C ALA A 56 -37.60 -41.35 42.98
N ASP A 57 -36.27 -41.41 43.01
CA ASP A 57 -35.47 -41.78 41.82
C ASP A 57 -35.80 -43.19 41.29
N GLU A 58 -36.19 -44.11 42.18
CA GLU A 58 -36.60 -45.49 41.85
C GLU A 58 -37.95 -45.56 41.12
N ASP A 59 -38.77 -44.50 41.16
CA ASP A 59 -40.04 -44.43 40.44
C ASP A 59 -39.84 -44.16 38.94
N TRP A 60 -38.65 -43.73 38.51
CA TRP A 60 -38.31 -43.56 37.11
C TRP A 60 -38.22 -44.93 36.42
N ASN A 61 -38.81 -45.06 35.23
CA ASN A 61 -39.18 -46.31 34.51
C ASN A 61 -40.54 -46.93 34.89
N TYR A 62 -40.97 -46.88 36.15
CA TYR A 62 -42.28 -47.43 36.55
C TYR A 62 -43.40 -46.39 36.42
N LYS A 63 -43.11 -45.12 36.74
CA LYS A 63 -44.00 -43.96 36.52
C LYS A 63 -43.42 -43.09 35.40
N CYS A 64 -44.14 -42.98 34.28
CA CYS A 64 -43.72 -42.21 33.12
C CYS A 64 -44.63 -40.99 32.91
N PRO A 65 -44.09 -39.88 32.38
CA PRO A 65 -44.91 -38.74 32.00
C PRO A 65 -45.90 -39.12 30.89
N SER A 66 -46.99 -38.36 30.81
CA SER A 66 -47.98 -38.56 29.75
C SER A 66 -47.35 -38.34 28.36
N GLY A 67 -47.74 -39.20 27.41
CA GLY A 67 -47.25 -39.11 26.02
C GLY A 67 -47.57 -37.77 25.36
N CYS A 68 -48.68 -37.12 25.73
CA CYS A 68 -49.04 -35.79 25.22
C CYS A 68 -48.04 -34.71 25.67
N ARG A 69 -47.57 -34.74 26.93
CA ARG A 69 -46.56 -33.79 27.42
C ARG A 69 -45.22 -34.03 26.71
N MET A 70 -44.82 -35.28 26.56
CA MET A 70 -43.59 -35.63 25.84
C MET A 70 -43.66 -35.22 24.37
N LYS A 71 -44.79 -35.45 23.70
CA LYS A 71 -44.99 -35.05 22.31
C LYS A 71 -44.90 -33.53 22.13
N GLY A 72 -45.50 -32.75 23.04
CA GLY A 72 -45.38 -31.29 23.04
C GLY A 72 -43.94 -30.80 23.21
N LEU A 73 -43.20 -31.36 24.18
CA LEU A 73 -41.80 -31.00 24.42
C LEU A 73 -40.89 -31.41 23.25
N ILE A 74 -41.11 -32.59 22.67
CA ILE A 74 -40.35 -33.06 21.50
C ILE A 74 -40.59 -32.12 20.31
N ASP A 75 -41.84 -31.73 20.06
CA ASP A 75 -42.17 -30.85 18.93
C ASP A 75 -41.66 -29.41 19.15
N GLU A 76 -41.76 -28.87 20.38
CA GLU A 76 -41.20 -27.57 20.76
C GLU A 76 -39.68 -27.53 20.57
N VAL A 77 -38.97 -28.54 21.08
CA VAL A 77 -37.51 -28.63 20.96
C VAL A 77 -37.08 -28.82 19.50
N ASN A 78 -37.80 -29.64 18.72
CA ASN A 78 -37.53 -29.81 17.29
C ASN A 78 -37.74 -28.51 16.51
N GLN A 79 -38.76 -27.73 16.87
CA GLN A 79 -39.01 -26.42 16.28
C GLN A 79 -37.89 -25.43 16.63
N ASP A 80 -37.45 -25.36 17.90
CA ASP A 80 -36.33 -24.51 18.31
C ASP A 80 -35.02 -24.88 17.58
N PHE A 81 -34.71 -26.18 17.48
CA PHE A 81 -33.56 -26.63 16.70
C PHE A 81 -33.65 -26.26 15.23
N THR A 82 -34.83 -26.40 14.62
CA THR A 82 -35.03 -26.04 13.20
C THR A 82 -34.84 -24.53 12.99
N ASN A 83 -35.37 -23.71 13.89
CA ASN A 83 -35.22 -22.25 13.86
C ASN A 83 -33.76 -21.84 14.03
N ARG A 84 -33.05 -22.43 15.01
CA ARG A 84 -31.62 -22.16 15.23
C ARG A 84 -30.77 -22.60 14.05
N ILE A 85 -31.03 -23.78 13.49
CA ILE A 85 -30.32 -24.31 12.32
C ILE A 85 -30.51 -23.38 11.12
N ASN A 86 -31.73 -22.90 10.88
CA ASN A 86 -31.99 -21.99 9.76
C ASN A 86 -31.28 -20.64 9.95
N LYS A 87 -31.26 -20.09 11.17
CA LYS A 87 -30.49 -18.87 11.47
C LYS A 87 -28.98 -19.07 11.23
N LEU A 88 -28.44 -20.21 11.67
CA LEU A 88 -27.03 -20.55 11.44
C LEU A 88 -26.72 -20.71 9.96
N LYS A 89 -27.56 -21.43 9.21
CA LYS A 89 -27.40 -21.58 7.75
C LYS A 89 -27.38 -20.23 7.04
N ASN A 90 -28.32 -19.35 7.36
CA ASN A 90 -28.39 -18.03 6.74
C ASN A 90 -27.11 -17.22 7.02
N SER A 91 -26.64 -17.20 8.27
CA SER A 91 -25.38 -16.53 8.62
C SER A 91 -24.17 -17.13 7.89
N LEU A 92 -24.11 -18.45 7.75
CA LEU A 92 -23.02 -19.13 7.06
C LEU A 92 -22.99 -18.77 5.57
N PHE A 93 -24.15 -18.71 4.90
CA PHE A 93 -24.23 -18.28 3.51
C PHE A 93 -23.83 -16.82 3.33
N GLU A 94 -24.19 -15.93 4.26
CA GLU A 94 -23.75 -14.53 4.24
C GLU A 94 -22.23 -14.42 4.37
N TYR A 95 -21.59 -15.12 5.31
CA TYR A 95 -20.14 -15.13 5.43
C TYR A 95 -19.46 -15.72 4.19
N GLN A 96 -20.02 -16.78 3.61
CA GLN A 96 -19.47 -17.37 2.39
C GLN A 96 -19.53 -16.40 1.21
N LYS A 97 -20.62 -15.63 1.08
CA LYS A 97 -20.76 -14.58 0.06
C LYS A 97 -19.76 -13.44 0.30
N ASN A 98 -19.71 -12.91 1.52
CA ASN A 98 -18.81 -11.82 1.89
C ASN A 98 -17.33 -12.23 1.73
N ASN A 99 -16.99 -13.50 1.96
CA ASN A 99 -15.64 -14.00 1.74
C ASN A 99 -15.26 -14.00 0.25
N LYS A 100 -16.19 -14.31 -0.66
CA LYS A 100 -15.95 -14.21 -2.11
C LYS A 100 -15.73 -12.75 -2.53
N ASP A 101 -16.55 -11.84 -2.02
CA ASP A 101 -16.44 -10.41 -2.30
C ASP A 101 -15.15 -9.80 -1.71
N SER A 102 -14.76 -10.24 -0.50
CA SER A 102 -13.52 -9.80 0.15
C SER A 102 -12.28 -10.34 -0.55
N ASN A 103 -12.32 -11.59 -1.03
CA ASN A 103 -11.23 -12.18 -1.77
C ASN A 103 -11.03 -11.52 -3.15
N SER A 104 -12.12 -11.18 -3.86
CA SER A 104 -12.01 -10.47 -5.14
C SER A 104 -11.44 -9.06 -4.94
N LEU A 105 -11.89 -8.33 -3.91
CA LEU A 105 -11.34 -7.02 -3.56
C LEU A 105 -9.85 -7.10 -3.20
N THR A 106 -9.47 -8.09 -2.38
CA THR A 106 -8.07 -8.30 -1.98
C THR A 106 -7.20 -8.64 -3.20
N GLY A 107 -7.71 -9.46 -4.12
CA GLY A 107 -7.03 -9.77 -5.39
C GLY A 107 -6.79 -8.52 -6.23
N ASN A 108 -7.82 -7.68 -6.40
CA ASN A 108 -7.73 -6.43 -7.16
C ASN A 108 -6.71 -5.46 -6.54
N ILE A 109 -6.75 -5.26 -5.22
CA ILE A 109 -5.80 -4.38 -4.52
C ILE A 109 -4.37 -4.92 -4.65
N MET A 110 -4.19 -6.24 -4.49
CA MET A 110 -2.87 -6.86 -4.62
C MET A 110 -2.30 -6.72 -6.03
N GLU A 111 -3.13 -6.81 -7.07
CA GLU A 111 -2.71 -6.60 -8.46
C GLU A 111 -2.26 -5.16 -8.71
N ILE A 112 -3.04 -4.17 -8.25
CA ILE A 112 -2.70 -2.75 -8.37
C ILE A 112 -1.37 -2.46 -7.68
N VAL A 113 -1.26 -2.85 -6.40
CA VAL A 113 -0.05 -2.62 -5.60
C VAL A 113 1.17 -3.32 -6.22
N ARG A 114 1.00 -4.53 -6.76
CA ARG A 114 2.07 -5.26 -7.46
C ARG A 114 2.51 -4.53 -8.73
N GLY A 115 1.56 -3.99 -9.50
CA GLY A 115 1.86 -3.16 -10.67
C GLY A 115 2.60 -1.87 -10.32
N ASP A 116 2.15 -1.17 -9.28
CA ASP A 116 2.77 0.06 -8.80
C ASP A 116 4.21 -0.16 -8.32
N PHE A 117 4.48 -1.23 -7.57
CA PHE A 117 5.84 -1.56 -7.15
C PHE A 117 6.75 -1.92 -8.34
N ALA A 118 6.25 -2.62 -9.34
CA ALA A 118 7.02 -2.94 -10.55
C ALA A 118 7.35 -1.66 -11.34
N ASN A 119 6.37 -0.76 -11.49
CA ASN A 119 6.54 0.53 -12.15
C ASN A 119 7.50 1.45 -11.38
N ALA A 120 7.34 1.54 -10.05
CA ALA A 120 8.24 2.30 -9.19
C ALA A 120 9.69 1.81 -9.29
N ASN A 121 9.90 0.48 -9.28
CA ASN A 121 11.23 -0.10 -9.45
C ASN A 121 11.85 0.24 -10.82
N ASN A 122 11.07 0.23 -11.90
CA ASN A 122 11.55 0.64 -13.22
C ASN A 122 11.92 2.13 -13.24
N ASN A 123 11.10 2.98 -12.63
CA ASN A 123 11.36 4.42 -12.51
C ASN A 123 12.62 4.69 -11.67
N ASP A 124 12.79 4.00 -10.55
CA ASP A 124 14.00 4.12 -9.70
C ASP A 124 15.26 3.66 -10.43
N ASN A 125 15.19 2.60 -11.22
CA ASN A 125 16.31 2.13 -12.04
C ASN A 125 16.71 3.19 -13.09
N THR A 126 15.74 3.79 -13.80
CA THR A 126 16.03 4.85 -14.76
C THR A 126 16.59 6.10 -14.09
N TYR A 127 16.04 6.50 -12.95
CA TYR A 127 16.55 7.61 -12.16
C TYR A 127 17.98 7.35 -11.66
N SER A 128 18.26 6.13 -11.18
CA SER A 128 19.60 5.73 -10.74
C SER A 128 20.62 5.79 -11.88
N GLN A 129 20.26 5.36 -13.09
CA GLN A 129 21.14 5.44 -14.25
C GLN A 129 21.45 6.90 -14.65
N VAL A 130 20.41 7.74 -14.74
CA VAL A 130 20.57 9.16 -15.13
C VAL A 130 21.35 9.95 -14.08
N SER A 131 21.08 9.71 -12.79
CA SER A 131 21.79 10.39 -11.70
C SER A 131 23.28 10.01 -11.64
N GLU A 132 23.62 8.74 -11.86
CA GLU A 132 25.03 8.30 -11.95
C GLU A 132 25.74 8.87 -13.19
N ASP A 133 25.09 8.90 -14.35
CA ASP A 133 25.66 9.50 -15.56
C ASP A 133 25.94 11.00 -15.36
N LEU A 134 24.97 11.76 -14.84
CA LEU A 134 25.15 13.18 -14.54
C LEU A 134 26.27 13.42 -13.52
N ARG A 135 26.34 12.60 -12.48
CA ARG A 135 27.41 12.70 -11.46
C ARG A 135 28.78 12.47 -12.10
N SER A 136 28.91 11.46 -12.95
CA SER A 136 30.18 11.17 -13.64
C SER A 136 30.60 12.33 -14.55
N LYS A 137 29.66 12.92 -15.29
CA LYS A 137 29.89 14.07 -16.17
C LYS A 137 30.29 15.32 -15.41
N ILE A 138 29.64 15.60 -14.28
CA ILE A 138 29.98 16.72 -13.40
C ILE A 138 31.39 16.55 -12.83
N GLU A 139 31.76 15.36 -12.38
CA GLU A 139 33.12 15.10 -11.88
C GLU A 139 34.19 15.26 -12.97
N ILE A 140 33.93 14.79 -14.19
CA ILE A 140 34.83 14.99 -15.34
C ILE A 140 34.97 16.48 -15.67
N LEU A 141 33.86 17.21 -15.70
CA LEU A 141 33.85 18.66 -15.94
C LEU A 141 34.60 19.41 -14.83
N ARG A 142 34.40 19.04 -13.56
CA ARG A 142 35.10 19.63 -12.42
C ARG A 142 36.61 19.49 -12.57
N ARG A 143 37.12 18.30 -12.95
CA ARG A 143 38.55 18.09 -13.21
C ARG A 143 39.07 18.99 -14.32
N LYS A 144 38.36 19.06 -15.45
CA LYS A 144 38.73 19.94 -16.58
C LYS A 144 38.73 21.42 -16.19
N VAL A 145 37.72 21.88 -15.45
CA VAL A 145 37.64 23.27 -14.98
C VAL A 145 38.81 23.58 -14.06
N ILE A 146 39.16 22.69 -13.12
CA ILE A 146 40.31 22.88 -12.23
C ILE A 146 41.62 23.00 -13.03
N GLU A 147 41.83 22.13 -14.03
CA GLU A 147 43.01 22.18 -14.90
C GLU A 147 43.11 23.51 -15.68
N GLN A 148 42.01 23.94 -16.30
CA GLN A 148 41.94 25.21 -17.02
C GLN A 148 42.18 26.41 -16.10
N VAL A 149 41.61 26.39 -14.89
CA VAL A 149 41.82 27.44 -13.88
C VAL A 149 43.28 27.47 -13.41
N GLN A 150 43.92 26.32 -13.23
CA GLN A 150 45.36 26.24 -12.90
C GLN A 150 46.22 26.84 -14.02
N GLN A 151 45.92 26.52 -15.28
CA GLN A 151 46.61 27.08 -16.43
C GLN A 151 46.44 28.60 -16.51
N ILE A 152 45.22 29.12 -16.31
CA ILE A 152 44.95 30.56 -16.28
C ILE A 152 45.73 31.25 -15.14
N ARG A 153 45.76 30.66 -13.94
CA ARG A 153 46.52 31.21 -12.80
C ARG A 153 48.01 31.30 -13.09
N LEU A 154 48.58 30.28 -13.73
CA LEU A 154 49.98 30.27 -14.14
C LEU A 154 50.26 31.38 -15.17
N LEU A 155 49.41 31.52 -16.18
CA LEU A 155 49.54 32.57 -17.18
C LEU A 155 49.38 33.98 -16.57
N GLN A 156 48.42 34.18 -15.67
CA GLN A 156 48.22 35.44 -14.96
C GLN A 156 49.47 35.85 -14.16
N LYS A 157 50.11 34.89 -13.49
CA LYS A 157 51.37 35.13 -12.78
C LYS A 157 52.50 35.50 -13.74
N ASN A 158 52.69 34.73 -14.81
CA ASN A 158 53.73 35.00 -15.80
C ASN A 158 53.55 36.37 -16.46
N VAL A 159 52.31 36.75 -16.82
CA VAL A 159 52.01 38.07 -17.40
C VAL A 159 52.24 39.19 -16.39
N ARG A 160 51.89 38.99 -15.12
CA ARG A 160 52.20 39.96 -14.05
C ARG A 160 53.70 40.19 -13.95
N ASP A 161 54.48 39.12 -13.87
CA ASP A 161 55.93 39.21 -13.74
C ASP A 161 56.55 39.87 -14.99
N GLN A 162 56.08 39.52 -16.18
CA GLN A 162 56.49 40.15 -17.43
C GLN A 162 56.14 41.64 -17.49
N LEU A 163 54.96 42.05 -17.01
CA LEU A 163 54.54 43.46 -17.01
C LEU A 163 55.45 44.31 -16.11
N VAL A 164 55.82 43.78 -14.94
CA VAL A 164 56.75 44.45 -14.02
C VAL A 164 58.14 44.59 -14.65
N ASP A 165 58.64 43.55 -15.31
CA ASP A 165 59.94 43.59 -15.97
C ASP A 165 59.95 44.53 -17.19
N MET A 166 58.87 44.57 -17.97
CA MET A 166 58.71 45.54 -19.05
C MET A 166 58.69 46.99 -18.53
N LYS A 167 58.00 47.26 -17.41
CA LYS A 167 58.01 48.58 -16.76
C LYS A 167 59.43 48.99 -16.35
N ARG A 168 60.21 48.06 -15.78
CA ARG A 168 61.62 48.30 -15.39
C ARG A 168 62.51 48.56 -16.61
N LEU A 169 62.39 47.75 -17.65
CA LEU A 169 63.17 47.87 -18.87
C LEU A 169 62.86 49.17 -19.63
N GLU A 170 61.59 49.61 -19.67
CA GLU A 170 61.23 50.88 -20.31
C GLU A 170 61.91 52.08 -19.65
N VAL A 171 61.97 52.11 -18.31
CA VAL A 171 62.68 53.16 -17.55
C VAL A 171 64.20 53.07 -17.75
N ASP A 172 64.76 51.86 -17.70
CA ASP A 172 66.20 51.65 -17.93
C ASP A 172 66.64 52.09 -19.33
N ILE A 173 65.85 51.74 -20.35
CA ILE A 173 66.11 52.16 -21.74
C ILE A 173 65.99 53.68 -21.89
N ASP A 174 65.00 54.32 -21.28
CA ASP A 174 64.87 55.79 -21.30
C ASP A 174 66.09 56.49 -20.70
N ILE A 175 66.57 56.02 -19.55
CA ILE A 175 67.78 56.53 -18.91
C ILE A 175 69.01 56.30 -19.82
N LYS A 176 69.15 55.10 -20.40
CA LYS A 176 70.25 54.77 -21.30
C LYS A 176 70.24 55.63 -22.56
N ILE A 177 69.08 55.87 -23.18
CA ILE A 177 68.96 56.75 -24.35
C ILE A 177 69.33 58.19 -23.98
N ARG A 178 68.86 58.70 -22.84
CA ARG A 178 69.19 60.05 -22.35
C ARG A 178 70.67 60.20 -22.05
N SER A 179 71.32 59.16 -21.54
CA SER A 179 72.77 59.18 -21.27
C SER A 179 73.64 59.39 -22.52
N CYS A 180 73.14 59.01 -23.70
CA CYS A 180 73.84 59.20 -24.97
C CYS A 180 73.89 60.67 -25.44
N GLN A 181 73.12 61.60 -24.83
CA GLN A 181 73.11 63.00 -25.24
C GLN A 181 74.46 63.70 -25.09
N GLY A 182 75.31 63.24 -24.16
CA GLY A 182 76.68 63.76 -23.98
C GLY A 182 77.75 63.06 -24.82
N SER A 183 77.42 61.93 -25.44
CA SER A 183 78.39 61.06 -26.14
C SER A 183 78.13 60.97 -27.65
N CYS A 184 76.89 61.17 -28.09
CA CYS A 184 76.47 61.02 -29.49
C CYS A 184 76.07 62.38 -30.10
N SER A 185 76.17 62.49 -31.43
CA SER A 185 75.83 63.74 -32.15
C SER A 185 74.34 64.09 -32.14
N ARG A 186 73.47 63.12 -31.87
CA ARG A 186 72.02 63.28 -31.76
C ARG A 186 71.48 62.41 -30.62
N ALA A 187 70.53 62.97 -29.87
CA ALA A 187 69.78 62.26 -28.85
C ALA A 187 68.33 62.07 -29.31
N LEU A 188 67.75 60.90 -29.03
CA LEU A 188 66.35 60.62 -29.28
C LEU A 188 65.52 61.10 -28.08
N GLU A 189 64.65 62.09 -28.30
CA GLU A 189 63.70 62.53 -27.28
C GLU A 189 62.48 61.60 -27.27
N ARG A 190 62.42 60.70 -26.28
CA ARG A 190 61.29 59.81 -26.00
C ARG A 190 60.71 60.15 -24.63
N ARG A 191 59.38 60.07 -24.48
CA ARG A 191 58.71 60.08 -23.17
C ARG A 191 58.15 58.71 -22.88
N THR A 192 58.37 58.23 -21.66
CA THR A 192 57.81 56.98 -21.15
C THR A 192 56.50 57.27 -20.42
N ASP A 193 55.46 56.49 -20.71
CA ASP A 193 54.17 56.58 -20.00
C ASP A 193 54.09 55.49 -18.93
N LEU A 194 54.45 55.86 -17.70
CA LEU A 194 54.36 54.96 -16.54
C LEU A 194 52.92 54.73 -16.08
N LYS A 195 52.02 55.67 -16.37
CA LYS A 195 50.63 55.62 -15.91
C LYS A 195 49.88 54.49 -16.61
N TYR A 196 50.16 54.27 -17.90
CA TYR A 196 49.65 53.14 -18.65
C TYR A 196 49.97 51.79 -17.98
N TYR A 197 51.22 51.56 -17.56
CA TYR A 197 51.60 50.33 -16.88
C TYR A 197 50.92 50.15 -15.52
N GLU A 198 50.73 51.23 -14.76
CA GLU A 198 50.03 51.19 -13.47
C GLU A 198 48.55 50.86 -13.62
N ASP A 199 47.90 51.43 -14.63
CA ASP A 199 46.50 51.14 -14.93
C ASP A 199 46.32 49.68 -15.38
N GLN A 200 47.21 49.15 -16.22
CA GLN A 200 47.22 47.73 -16.58
C GLN A 200 47.46 46.81 -15.37
N GLN A 201 48.37 47.19 -14.47
CA GLN A 201 48.64 46.42 -13.26
C GLN A 201 47.42 46.38 -12.33
N LYS A 202 46.74 47.51 -12.13
CA LYS A 202 45.50 47.58 -11.33
C LYS A 202 44.40 46.70 -11.94
N GLN A 203 44.22 46.74 -13.26
CA GLN A 203 43.25 45.90 -13.95
C GLN A 203 43.57 44.41 -13.76
N LEU A 204 44.84 44.02 -13.87
CA LEU A 204 45.27 42.63 -13.70
C LEU A 204 45.07 42.15 -12.25
N GLU A 205 45.38 42.97 -11.26
CA GLU A 205 45.15 42.66 -9.85
C GLU A 205 43.66 42.48 -9.54
N GLN A 206 42.80 43.33 -10.12
CA GLN A 206 41.35 43.20 -10.01
C GLN A 206 40.82 41.87 -10.58
N VAL A 207 41.41 41.39 -11.68
CA VAL A 207 41.02 40.10 -12.29
C VAL A 207 41.53 38.92 -11.46
N ILE A 208 42.75 38.99 -10.93
CA ILE A 208 43.34 37.91 -10.11
C ILE A 208 42.62 37.76 -8.77
N ALA A 209 42.06 38.85 -8.23
CA ALA A 209 41.28 38.82 -7.00
C ALA A 209 39.95 38.05 -7.12
N LYS A 210 39.48 37.74 -8.34
CA LYS A 210 38.28 36.95 -8.54
C LYS A 210 38.59 35.45 -8.42
N ASP A 211 37.84 34.77 -7.57
CA ASP A 211 37.99 33.33 -7.40
C ASP A 211 37.34 32.58 -8.58
N LEU A 212 38.13 31.80 -9.29
CA LEU A 212 37.71 31.03 -10.46
C LEU A 212 37.42 29.57 -10.12
N LEU A 213 37.70 29.13 -8.89
CA LEU A 213 37.49 27.74 -8.50
C LEU A 213 36.01 27.50 -8.21
N PRO A 214 35.49 26.32 -8.61
CA PRO A 214 34.18 25.91 -8.16
C PRO A 214 34.17 25.80 -6.62
N PRO A 215 33.04 26.14 -5.96
CA PRO A 215 32.91 25.99 -4.52
C PRO A 215 33.26 24.57 -4.09
N LYS A 216 33.88 24.46 -2.91
CA LYS A 216 34.36 23.20 -2.36
C LYS A 216 33.18 22.42 -1.77
N ASP A 217 32.25 22.00 -2.62
CA ASP A 217 31.16 21.15 -2.19
C ASP A 217 31.69 19.72 -2.06
N SER A 218 31.67 19.24 -0.82
CA SER A 218 31.84 17.86 -0.42
C SER A 218 31.03 16.97 -1.36
N SER A 219 31.68 15.99 -1.98
CA SER A 219 31.02 14.97 -2.80
C SER A 219 29.71 14.55 -2.16
N LEU A 220 28.58 14.80 -2.82
CA LEU A 220 27.25 14.49 -2.31
C LEU A 220 27.25 13.04 -1.81
N PRO A 221 26.90 12.75 -0.55
CA PRO A 221 26.93 11.39 -0.02
C PRO A 221 26.06 10.51 -0.89
N VAL A 222 26.62 9.38 -1.34
CA VAL A 222 25.89 8.41 -2.15
C VAL A 222 24.88 7.74 -1.23
N VAL A 223 23.63 8.18 -1.29
CA VAL A 223 22.52 7.43 -0.71
C VAL A 223 22.30 6.22 -1.61
N LYS A 224 22.96 5.11 -1.28
CA LYS A 224 22.70 3.83 -1.95
C LYS A 224 21.32 3.35 -1.55
N LEU A 225 20.30 3.77 -2.30
CA LEU A 225 19.00 3.11 -2.26
C LEU A 225 19.13 1.79 -3.03
N GLN A 226 19.68 0.77 -2.39
CA GLN A 226 19.64 -0.59 -2.90
C GLN A 226 18.22 -1.09 -2.63
N LEU A 227 17.33 -0.97 -3.62
CA LEU A 227 16.06 -1.69 -3.56
C LEU A 227 16.39 -3.19 -3.57
N THR A 228 16.29 -3.83 -2.41
CA THR A 228 16.27 -5.29 -2.34
C THR A 228 15.09 -5.75 -3.19
N ALA A 229 15.36 -6.61 -4.16
CA ALA A 229 14.33 -7.14 -5.05
C ALA A 229 13.15 -7.67 -4.22
N ASN A 230 12.05 -6.92 -4.21
CA ASN A 230 10.85 -7.29 -3.47
C ASN A 230 10.19 -8.45 -4.23
N ASN A 231 10.66 -9.66 -3.94
CA ASN A 231 9.98 -10.89 -4.29
C ASN A 231 8.74 -11.03 -3.40
N PHE A 232 7.72 -10.20 -3.62
CA PHE A 232 6.36 -10.52 -3.20
C PHE A 232 5.91 -11.73 -4.03
N ARG A 233 6.40 -12.92 -3.68
CA ARG A 233 5.79 -14.17 -4.08
C ARG A 233 4.51 -14.24 -3.27
N ALA A 234 3.38 -14.03 -3.93
CA ALA A 234 2.08 -14.03 -3.31
C ALA A 234 1.93 -15.32 -2.49
N VAL A 235 1.86 -15.18 -1.16
CA VAL A 235 1.30 -16.22 -0.32
C VAL A 235 -0.21 -16.10 -0.51
N VAL A 236 -0.70 -16.53 -1.68
CA VAL A 236 -2.09 -16.97 -1.79
C VAL A 236 -2.13 -18.31 -1.09
N ARG A 237 -2.09 -18.29 0.25
CA ARG A 237 -2.63 -19.40 1.02
C ARG A 237 -4.14 -19.24 0.92
N PRO A 238 -4.88 -20.15 0.27
CA PRO A 238 -6.28 -20.31 0.65
C PRO A 238 -6.26 -20.57 2.15
N THR A 239 -6.92 -19.73 2.93
CA THR A 239 -7.14 -19.94 4.36
C THR A 239 -8.08 -21.14 4.53
N THR A 240 -7.54 -22.34 4.31
CA THR A 240 -7.96 -23.55 5.03
C THR A 240 -6.91 -23.78 6.11
N GLU A 241 -6.78 -22.81 7.01
CA GLU A 241 -6.02 -22.98 8.26
C GLU A 241 -7.06 -23.03 9.38
N GLU A 242 -7.02 -24.16 10.06
CA GLU A 242 -8.01 -24.68 11.00
C GLU A 242 -8.38 -23.65 12.08
N THR A 243 -9.67 -23.39 12.24
CA THR A 243 -10.19 -22.93 13.52
C THR A 243 -10.07 -24.09 14.51
N PRO A 244 -9.32 -23.97 15.64
CA PRO A 244 -9.06 -25.09 16.55
C PRO A 244 -10.24 -25.42 17.47
N HIS A 245 -11.42 -24.86 17.24
CA HIS A 245 -12.56 -24.96 18.14
C HIS A 245 -13.80 -25.43 17.40
N LEU A 246 -13.84 -26.70 17.00
CA LEU A 246 -15.05 -27.53 16.87
C LEU A 246 -14.64 -28.93 16.36
N LYS A 247 -13.95 -29.70 17.20
CA LYS A 247 -13.89 -31.16 17.00
C LYS A 247 -15.27 -31.74 17.29
N ALA A 248 -16.07 -31.92 16.24
CA ALA A 248 -17.27 -32.73 16.30
C ALA A 248 -16.87 -34.17 16.65
N ARG A 249 -17.21 -34.59 17.86
CA ARG A 249 -17.04 -35.96 18.34
C ARG A 249 -18.03 -36.84 17.57
N ALA A 250 -17.56 -37.54 16.55
CA ALA A 250 -18.37 -38.52 15.83
C ALA A 250 -18.73 -39.66 16.81
N ILE A 251 -19.99 -39.67 17.28
CA ILE A 251 -20.55 -40.80 18.02
C ILE A 251 -20.76 -41.93 17.00
N LYS A 252 -19.92 -42.96 17.13
CA LYS A 252 -20.00 -44.22 16.39
C LYS A 252 -21.35 -44.89 16.74
N ARG A 253 -22.35 -44.80 15.85
CA ARG A 253 -23.56 -45.62 15.96
C ARG A 253 -23.19 -47.05 15.60
N GLN A 254 -23.21 -47.93 16.59
CA GLN A 254 -23.05 -49.36 16.41
C GLN A 254 -24.41 -49.97 16.07
N GLY A 255 -24.66 -50.18 14.78
CA GLY A 255 -25.78 -50.98 14.29
C GLY A 255 -25.31 -52.40 13.97
N ARG A 256 -26.00 -53.39 14.53
CA ARG A 256 -25.88 -54.84 14.27
C ARG A 256 -26.37 -55.15 12.84
N PRO A 257 -25.84 -56.19 12.14
CA PRO A 257 -26.06 -56.35 10.71
C PRO A 257 -27.33 -57.15 10.44
N GLU A 258 -28.15 -56.71 9.49
CA GLU A 258 -29.14 -57.56 8.83
C GLU A 258 -29.02 -57.50 7.30
N GLU A 259 -28.95 -58.71 6.75
CA GLU A 259 -29.41 -59.18 5.44
C GLU A 259 -28.83 -58.60 4.15
N LYS A 260 -28.01 -59.46 3.52
CA LYS A 260 -27.58 -59.41 2.13
C LYS A 260 -28.78 -59.52 1.19
N TRP A 261 -29.06 -58.45 0.45
CA TRP A 261 -29.69 -58.58 -0.86
C TRP A 261 -28.64 -58.44 -1.96
N ASN A 262 -28.38 -59.56 -2.62
CA ASN A 262 -27.57 -59.66 -3.82
C ASN A 262 -28.24 -58.87 -4.95
N MET A 263 -27.56 -57.87 -5.49
CA MET A 263 -27.89 -57.32 -6.81
C MET A 263 -26.58 -57.11 -7.56
N LYS A 264 -26.32 -58.00 -8.53
CA LYS A 264 -25.18 -57.92 -9.46
C LYS A 264 -25.35 -56.70 -10.36
N PRO A 265 -24.32 -55.84 -10.52
CA PRO A 265 -24.19 -55.04 -11.74
C PRO A 265 -23.42 -55.83 -12.79
N SER A 266 -23.97 -55.82 -14.01
CA SER A 266 -23.37 -56.38 -15.23
C SER A 266 -22.00 -55.75 -15.50
N LYS A 267 -21.08 -56.58 -15.99
CA LYS A 267 -19.81 -56.17 -16.59
C LYS A 267 -20.09 -55.52 -17.94
N GLU A 268 -19.38 -54.44 -18.26
CA GLU A 268 -18.97 -54.08 -19.62
C GLU A 268 -17.83 -53.04 -19.54
N ASP A 269 -16.61 -53.60 -19.52
CA ASP A 269 -15.46 -53.30 -20.38
C ASP A 269 -15.01 -51.84 -20.62
N ILE A 270 -13.84 -51.54 -20.04
CA ILE A 270 -12.80 -50.61 -20.53
C ILE A 270 -11.62 -51.56 -20.90
N PRO A 271 -10.90 -51.49 -22.05
CA PRO A 271 -10.06 -50.34 -22.49
C PRO A 271 -9.87 -50.30 -24.06
N PRO A 272 -8.88 -49.61 -24.69
CA PRO A 272 -7.79 -48.79 -24.17
C PRO A 272 -7.55 -47.41 -24.83
N LYS A 273 -6.65 -46.69 -24.18
CA LYS A 273 -5.92 -45.50 -24.65
C LYS A 273 -5.19 -45.82 -25.96
N GLU A 274 -5.60 -45.19 -27.06
CA GLU A 274 -4.77 -44.73 -28.19
C GLU A 274 -5.69 -44.27 -29.34
N ALA A 275 -6.09 -43.00 -29.30
CA ALA A 275 -6.41 -42.20 -30.49
C ALA A 275 -6.81 -40.80 -30.03
N MET A 276 -6.43 -39.79 -30.81
CA MET A 276 -6.73 -38.36 -30.62
C MET A 276 -5.73 -37.58 -29.75
N LEU A 277 -4.45 -37.87 -29.99
CA LEU A 277 -3.42 -36.85 -30.03
C LEU A 277 -3.58 -36.10 -31.36
N LYS A 278 -4.33 -34.99 -31.37
CA LYS A 278 -4.31 -33.94 -32.40
C LYS A 278 -5.14 -32.74 -31.92
N PHE A 279 -4.62 -31.54 -32.17
CA PHE A 279 -5.15 -30.20 -31.82
C PHE A 279 -4.73 -29.61 -30.47
N ALA A 280 -3.41 -29.45 -30.31
CA ALA A 280 -2.86 -28.28 -29.62
C ALA A 280 -1.54 -27.89 -30.30
N LEU A 281 -1.54 -26.81 -31.08
CA LEU A 281 -0.48 -25.80 -31.22
C LEU A 281 -0.83 -24.87 -32.39
N PRO A 282 -0.99 -23.55 -32.18
CA PRO A 282 -0.99 -22.57 -33.26
C PRO A 282 0.46 -22.28 -33.68
N GLU A 283 0.67 -22.20 -34.99
CA GLU A 283 1.95 -21.88 -35.62
C GLU A 283 2.43 -20.46 -35.26
N VAL A 284 3.72 -20.36 -34.96
CA VAL A 284 4.51 -19.13 -35.05
C VAL A 284 5.60 -19.36 -36.09
N SER A 285 5.59 -18.49 -37.11
CA SER A 285 6.71 -18.04 -37.95
C SER A 285 7.55 -19.03 -38.76
N THR A 286 7.51 -18.84 -40.08
CA THR A 286 8.69 -18.63 -40.93
C THR A 286 8.25 -17.79 -42.16
N LEU A 287 8.64 -16.53 -42.23
CA LEU A 287 9.85 -15.98 -42.88
C LEU A 287 9.60 -15.57 -44.34
N LEU A 288 9.81 -14.26 -44.55
CA LEU A 288 10.48 -13.65 -45.72
C LEU A 288 9.79 -13.81 -47.08
N LEU A 289 9.33 -12.70 -47.64
CA LEU A 289 10.02 -11.96 -48.71
C LEU A 289 9.02 -11.01 -49.40
N TRP A 290 9.54 -9.87 -49.89
CA TRP A 290 8.87 -8.83 -50.70
C TRP A 290 7.92 -7.91 -49.89
N GLY A 291 8.14 -6.61 -49.70
CA GLY A 291 8.94 -5.64 -50.44
C GLY A 291 8.02 -4.51 -50.92
N ARG A 292 8.37 -3.28 -50.53
CA ARG A 292 8.00 -1.98 -51.14
C ARG A 292 6.67 -1.29 -50.73
N LEU A 293 6.88 -0.09 -50.15
CA LEU A 293 6.09 1.16 -50.23
C LEU A 293 5.41 1.40 -51.60
N PRO A 294 4.39 2.27 -51.72
CA PRO A 294 4.11 3.47 -50.91
C PRO A 294 2.81 3.49 -50.10
#